data_AF-A0A429XU12-F1
#
_entry.id   AF-A0A429XU12-F1
#
_cell.length_a   1.000
_cell.length_b   1.000
_cell.length_c   1.000
_cell.angle_alpha   90.00
_cell.angle_beta   90.00
_cell.angle_gamma   90.00
#
_symmetry.space_group_name_H-M   'P 1'
#
loop_
_entity.id
_entity.type
_entity.pdbx_description
1 polymer ?
#
loop_
_entity_poly.entity_id
_entity_poly.type
_entity_poly.pdbx_seq_one_letter_code
_entity_poly.pdbx_strand_id
1 'polypeptide(L)'
;MKSILNNERGNAALFMIGLLAVMMIMFVFVLNLSKVLAVKEQANTTAQQASLAATSVLYEEIWDSIEEYENDLIKKLLEGLDPEAGINILDLYPKTIEERVDEETVRIQSANPEESHNEARRKAINQVVSEEIQSEPWGYMLRDQLDRDLRFQIIPDMKDAARETINENGGNKSEAEMRIFHHDRVYVRASNDVESTSYGKFLKGIKKKLFQESAGPKIDFVKFLPIKETHSLD
;
A
#
# COMPACT_ATOMS: atom_id res chain seq x y z
N MET A 1 77.49 15.52 3.73
CA MET A 1 76.58 14.37 3.53
C MET A 1 75.29 14.46 4.37
N LYS A 2 74.75 15.67 4.66
CA LYS A 2 73.60 15.88 5.57
C LYS A 2 72.32 16.38 4.88
N SER A 3 72.33 16.69 3.57
CA SER A 3 71.16 17.26 2.88
C SER A 3 70.27 16.24 2.17
N ILE A 4 70.70 14.98 2.02
CA ILE A 4 69.93 13.94 1.32
C ILE A 4 68.81 13.39 2.21
N LEU A 5 69.06 13.25 3.53
CA LEU A 5 68.07 12.77 4.51
C LEU A 5 66.89 13.73 4.75
N ASN A 6 67.05 15.03 4.47
CA ASN A 6 65.95 16.00 4.59
C ASN A 6 64.96 15.92 3.43
N ASN A 7 65.35 15.34 2.28
CA ASN A 7 64.50 15.25 1.10
C ASN A 7 63.50 14.07 1.17
N GLU A 8 63.85 13.00 1.89
CA GLU A 8 62.95 11.86 2.09
C GLU A 8 61.78 12.19 3.03
N ARG A 9 62.00 13.03 4.05
CA ARG A 9 60.92 13.50 4.93
C ARG A 9 59.89 14.37 4.20
N GLY A 10 60.33 15.20 3.24
CA GLY A 10 59.43 15.98 2.39
C GLY A 10 58.60 15.11 1.45
N ASN A 11 59.20 14.06 0.88
CA ASN A 11 58.50 13.11 0.03
C ASN A 11 57.48 12.27 0.82
N ALA A 12 57.83 11.83 2.03
CA ALA A 12 56.93 11.12 2.93
C ALA A 12 55.75 12.00 3.40
N ALA A 13 55.99 13.29 3.66
CA ALA A 13 54.95 14.25 4.03
C ALA A 13 53.97 14.50 2.86
N LEU A 14 54.49 14.70 1.64
CA LEU A 14 53.67 14.84 0.44
C LEU A 14 52.84 13.59 0.15
N PHE A 15 53.44 12.41 0.30
CA PHE A 15 52.74 11.13 0.16
C PHE A 15 51.62 10.98 1.21
N MET A 16 51.87 11.31 2.47
CA MET A 16 50.87 11.30 3.54
C MET A 16 49.72 12.28 3.27
N ILE A 17 50.01 13.49 2.80
CA ILE A 17 48.97 14.47 2.41
C ILE A 17 48.14 13.95 1.23
N GLY A 18 48.80 13.32 0.25
CA GLY A 18 48.12 12.68 -0.88
C GLY A 18 47.18 11.55 -0.42
N LEU A 19 47.64 10.68 0.48
CA LEU A 19 46.80 9.63 1.07
C LEU A 19 45.63 10.22 1.86
N LEU A 20 45.86 11.27 2.67
CA LEU A 20 44.79 11.96 3.40
C LEU A 20 43.74 12.57 2.46
N ALA A 21 44.19 13.16 1.33
CA ALA A 21 43.28 13.69 0.32
C ALA A 21 42.43 12.58 -0.32
N VAL A 22 43.04 11.44 -0.67
CA VAL A 22 42.31 10.28 -1.21
C VAL A 22 41.32 9.72 -0.17
N MET A 23 41.72 9.59 1.09
CA MET A 23 40.83 9.16 2.16
C MET A 23 39.64 10.11 2.36
N MET A 24 39.86 11.42 2.30
CA MET A 24 38.77 12.40 2.36
C MET A 24 37.79 12.25 1.20
N ILE A 25 38.29 12.06 -0.04
CA ILE A 25 37.44 11.84 -1.21
C ILE A 25 36.63 10.56 -1.05
N MET A 26 37.26 9.46 -0.61
CA MET A 26 36.58 8.19 -0.34
C MET A 26 35.51 8.34 0.74
N PHE A 27 35.78 9.11 1.80
CA PHE A 27 34.82 9.35 2.86
C PHE A 27 33.58 10.10 2.36
N VAL A 28 33.76 11.16 1.56
CA VAL A 28 32.63 11.88 0.94
C VAL A 28 31.83 10.96 0.04
N PHE A 29 32.49 10.09 -0.73
CA PHE A 29 31.81 9.11 -1.57
C PHE A 29 30.95 8.15 -0.74
N VAL A 30 31.50 7.57 0.34
CA VAL A 30 30.77 6.69 1.25
C VAL A 30 29.58 7.40 1.87
N LEU A 31 29.74 8.64 2.36
CA LEU A 31 28.64 9.44 2.91
C LEU A 31 27.51 9.66 1.90
N ASN A 32 27.85 9.97 0.65
CA ASN A 32 26.86 10.17 -0.40
C ASN A 32 26.11 8.88 -0.74
N LEU A 33 26.80 7.74 -0.80
CA LEU A 33 26.17 6.45 -1.02
C LEU A 33 25.23 6.08 0.14
N SER A 34 25.68 6.27 1.38
CA SER A 34 24.84 6.03 2.57
C SER A 34 23.59 6.90 2.55
N LYS A 35 23.69 8.17 2.15
CA LYS A 35 22.53 9.06 2.04
C LYS A 35 21.55 8.61 0.96
N VAL A 36 22.05 8.18 -0.21
CA VAL A 36 21.22 7.63 -1.29
C VAL A 36 20.47 6.38 -0.82
N LEU A 37 21.15 5.47 -0.13
CA LEU A 37 20.53 4.25 0.40
C LEU A 37 19.48 4.57 1.47
N ALA A 38 19.77 5.50 2.38
CA ALA A 38 18.83 5.91 3.42
C ALA A 38 17.55 6.53 2.83
N VAL A 39 17.67 7.42 1.85
CA VAL A 39 16.51 8.02 1.18
C VAL A 39 15.76 6.99 0.33
N LYS A 40 16.46 6.02 -0.27
CA LYS A 40 15.80 4.92 -0.98
C LYS A 40 14.95 4.08 -0.02
N GLU A 41 15.47 3.76 1.16
CA GLU A 41 14.74 3.00 2.19
C GLU A 41 13.54 3.80 2.71
N GLN A 42 13.71 5.11 2.91
CA GLN A 42 12.62 6.00 3.26
C GLN A 42 11.53 6.00 2.18
N ALA A 43 11.88 6.15 0.91
CA ALA A 43 10.92 6.10 -0.20
C ALA A 43 10.18 4.76 -0.27
N ASN A 44 10.87 3.65 -0.01
CA ASN A 44 10.27 2.32 0.06
C ASN A 44 9.25 2.23 1.21
N THR A 45 9.64 2.71 2.39
CA THR A 45 8.77 2.76 3.58
C THR A 45 7.54 3.62 3.34
N THR A 46 7.71 4.81 2.75
CA THR A 46 6.62 5.71 2.35
C THR A 46 5.64 5.01 1.42
N ALA A 47 6.12 4.39 0.33
CA ALA A 47 5.28 3.69 -0.63
C ALA A 47 4.54 2.50 0.03
N GLN A 48 5.22 1.75 0.89
CA GLN A 48 4.64 0.62 1.60
C GLN A 48 3.51 1.06 2.54
N GLN A 49 3.78 2.05 3.41
CA GLN A 49 2.76 2.55 4.33
C GLN A 49 1.58 3.15 3.59
N ALA A 50 1.81 3.92 2.53
CA ALA A 50 0.73 4.50 1.73
C ALA A 50 -0.13 3.43 1.04
N SER A 51 0.49 2.36 0.52
CA SER A 51 -0.27 1.24 -0.06
C SER A 51 -1.08 0.45 0.98
N LEU A 52 -0.57 0.36 2.21
CA LEU A 52 -1.27 -0.26 3.34
C LEU A 52 -2.45 0.61 3.77
N ALA A 53 -2.24 1.92 3.96
CA ALA A 53 -3.29 2.86 4.34
C ALA A 53 -4.43 2.89 3.33
N ALA A 54 -4.11 2.98 2.04
CA ALA A 54 -5.13 2.90 0.98
C ALA A 54 -5.89 1.56 1.01
N THR A 55 -5.21 0.44 1.25
CA THR A 55 -5.88 -0.86 1.35
C THR A 55 -6.74 -0.97 2.62
N SER A 56 -6.34 -0.34 3.72
CA SER A 56 -7.13 -0.33 4.97
C SER A 56 -8.46 0.39 4.78
N VAL A 57 -8.44 1.56 4.12
CA VAL A 57 -9.68 2.31 3.79
C VAL A 57 -10.69 1.42 3.07
N LEU A 58 -10.24 0.67 2.06
CA LEU A 58 -11.10 -0.29 1.38
C LEU A 58 -11.75 -1.29 2.34
N TYR A 59 -10.97 -1.91 3.24
CA TYR A 59 -11.52 -2.90 4.17
C TYR A 59 -12.42 -2.32 5.27
N GLU A 60 -12.27 -1.01 5.56
CA GLU A 60 -13.10 -0.29 6.51
C GLU A 60 -14.43 0.12 5.89
N GLU A 61 -14.42 0.65 4.66
CA GLU A 61 -15.60 1.24 4.02
C GLU A 61 -16.46 0.22 3.23
N ILE A 62 -15.93 -0.95 2.88
CA ILE A 62 -16.75 -1.98 2.19
C ILE A 62 -17.98 -2.42 3.00
N TRP A 63 -17.94 -2.24 4.33
CA TRP A 63 -19.04 -2.66 5.20
C TRP A 63 -20.28 -1.81 5.01
N ASP A 64 -20.13 -0.51 4.76
CA ASP A 64 -21.25 0.37 4.44
C ASP A 64 -21.92 -0.08 3.14
N SER A 65 -21.11 -0.43 2.12
CA SER A 65 -21.59 -0.96 0.84
C SER A 65 -22.31 -2.31 0.99
N ILE A 66 -21.79 -3.19 1.84
CA ILE A 66 -22.39 -4.48 2.17
C ILE A 66 -23.73 -4.28 2.89
N GLU A 67 -23.79 -3.39 3.88
CA GLU A 67 -25.01 -3.10 4.63
C GLU A 67 -26.11 -2.54 3.72
N GLU A 68 -25.77 -1.63 2.80
CA GLU A 68 -26.70 -1.11 1.79
C GLU A 68 -27.22 -2.23 0.88
N TYR A 69 -26.34 -3.10 0.40
CA TYR A 69 -26.71 -4.28 -0.39
C TYR A 69 -27.69 -5.19 0.35
N GLU A 70 -27.38 -5.57 1.60
CA GLU A 70 -28.20 -6.50 2.37
C GLU A 70 -29.57 -5.91 2.69
N ASN A 71 -29.63 -4.61 3.02
CA ASN A 71 -30.88 -3.90 3.24
C ASN A 71 -31.77 -3.89 1.98
N ASP A 72 -31.19 -3.66 0.80
CA ASP A 72 -31.93 -3.65 -0.45
C ASP A 72 -32.33 -5.06 -0.92
N LEU A 73 -31.50 -6.07 -0.67
CA LEU A 73 -31.84 -7.47 -0.88
C LEU A 73 -33.05 -7.86 -0.02
N ILE A 74 -33.01 -7.56 1.29
CA ILE A 74 -34.09 -7.89 2.22
C ILE A 74 -35.41 -7.23 1.78
N LYS A 75 -35.38 -5.95 1.37
CA LYS A 75 -36.59 -5.26 0.85
C LYS A 75 -37.16 -5.99 -0.36
N LYS A 76 -36.34 -6.36 -1.35
CA LYS A 76 -36.78 -7.08 -2.55
C LYS A 76 -37.33 -8.46 -2.23
N LEU A 77 -36.69 -9.18 -1.32
CA LEU A 77 -37.19 -10.48 -0.86
C LEU A 77 -38.56 -10.32 -0.21
N LEU A 78 -38.75 -9.34 0.67
CA LEU A 78 -40.04 -9.06 1.31
C LEU A 78 -41.14 -8.65 0.32
N GLU A 79 -40.82 -7.87 -0.71
CA GLU A 79 -41.78 -7.50 -1.77
C GLU A 79 -42.24 -8.70 -2.61
N GLY A 80 -41.39 -9.70 -2.77
CA GLY A 80 -41.69 -10.92 -3.54
C GLY A 80 -42.41 -12.02 -2.75
N LEU A 81 -42.58 -11.85 -1.44
CA LEU A 81 -43.19 -12.86 -0.57
C LEU A 81 -44.70 -12.68 -0.47
N ASP A 82 -45.43 -13.78 -0.65
CA ASP A 82 -46.85 -13.84 -0.30
C ASP A 82 -46.97 -13.91 1.24
N PRO A 83 -47.63 -12.93 1.90
CA PRO A 83 -47.80 -12.92 3.34
C PRO A 83 -48.48 -14.17 3.90
N GLU A 84 -49.26 -14.89 3.08
CA GLU A 84 -49.97 -16.11 3.47
C GLU A 84 -49.11 -17.38 3.32
N ALA A 85 -47.97 -17.32 2.62
CA ALA A 85 -47.10 -18.48 2.38
C ALA A 85 -46.22 -18.86 3.58
N GLY A 86 -46.16 -18.02 4.62
CA GLY A 86 -45.43 -18.32 5.86
C GLY A 86 -43.91 -18.43 5.72
N ILE A 87 -43.33 -17.98 4.61
CA ILE A 87 -41.88 -18.00 4.35
C ILE A 87 -41.23 -16.88 5.16
N ASN A 88 -40.23 -17.23 5.97
CA ASN A 88 -39.47 -16.27 6.77
C ASN A 88 -38.26 -15.75 5.98
N ILE A 89 -37.88 -14.49 6.17
CA ILE A 89 -36.64 -13.93 5.60
C ILE A 89 -35.41 -14.75 6.00
N LEU A 90 -35.41 -15.31 7.22
CA LEU A 90 -34.37 -16.20 7.74
C LEU A 90 -34.24 -17.51 6.94
N ASP A 91 -35.29 -17.94 6.23
CA ASP A 91 -35.21 -19.14 5.38
C ASP A 91 -34.53 -18.84 4.04
N LEU A 92 -34.62 -17.59 3.57
CA LEU A 92 -34.06 -17.15 2.28
C LEU A 92 -32.66 -16.58 2.42
N TYR A 93 -32.39 -15.89 3.53
CA TYR A 93 -31.12 -15.24 3.82
C TYR A 93 -30.82 -15.42 5.32
N PRO A 94 -30.27 -16.58 5.73
CA PRO A 94 -30.20 -16.98 7.13
C PRO A 94 -29.15 -16.23 7.95
N LYS A 95 -28.14 -15.66 7.30
CA LYS A 95 -27.01 -14.99 7.93
C LYS A 95 -26.55 -13.81 7.10
N THR A 96 -26.13 -12.74 7.77
CA THR A 96 -25.49 -11.61 7.10
C THR A 96 -24.09 -11.97 6.60
N ILE A 97 -23.56 -11.18 5.67
CA ILE A 97 -22.15 -11.28 5.25
C ILE A 97 -21.23 -11.09 6.44
N GLU A 98 -21.53 -10.15 7.34
CA GLU A 98 -20.74 -9.91 8.54
C GLU A 98 -20.69 -11.15 9.46
N GLU A 99 -21.85 -11.76 9.75
CA GLU A 99 -21.92 -13.00 10.54
C GLU A 99 -21.13 -14.14 9.88
N ARG A 100 -21.25 -14.29 8.56
CA ARG A 100 -20.48 -15.29 7.80
C ARG A 100 -18.98 -15.01 7.86
N VAL A 101 -18.56 -13.74 7.81
CA VAL A 101 -17.15 -13.35 7.95
C VAL A 101 -16.63 -13.67 9.34
N ASP A 102 -17.41 -13.43 10.39
CA ASP A 102 -16.99 -13.75 11.76
C ASP A 102 -16.85 -15.25 11.98
N GLU A 103 -17.80 -16.05 11.50
CA GLU A 103 -17.73 -17.51 11.55
C GLU A 103 -16.52 -18.05 10.76
N GLU A 104 -16.30 -17.51 9.56
CA GLU A 104 -15.18 -17.89 8.72
C GLU A 104 -13.84 -17.47 9.34
N THR A 105 -13.79 -16.32 10.02
CA THR A 105 -12.61 -15.86 10.76
C THR A 105 -12.25 -16.87 11.85
N VAL A 106 -13.21 -17.29 12.66
CA VAL A 106 -13.01 -18.31 13.71
C VAL A 106 -12.54 -19.63 13.09
N ARG A 107 -13.12 -20.03 11.96
CA ARG A 107 -12.72 -21.24 11.23
C ARG A 107 -11.26 -21.18 10.78
N ILE A 108 -10.84 -20.08 10.14
CA ILE A 108 -9.47 -19.88 9.65
C ILE A 108 -8.48 -19.86 10.81
N GLN A 109 -8.78 -19.13 11.90
CA GLN A 109 -7.91 -19.09 13.09
C GLN A 109 -7.77 -20.46 13.77
N SER A 110 -8.86 -21.23 13.83
CA SER A 110 -8.82 -22.58 14.40
C SER A 110 -7.98 -23.53 13.55
N ALA A 111 -7.98 -23.34 12.22
CA ALA A 111 -7.18 -24.14 11.29
C ALA A 111 -5.70 -23.71 11.24
N ASN A 112 -5.41 -22.41 11.42
CA ASN A 112 -4.07 -21.83 11.38
C ASN A 112 -3.84 -20.94 12.62
N PRO A 113 -3.54 -21.53 13.80
CA PRO A 113 -3.42 -20.79 15.07
C PRO A 113 -2.30 -19.73 15.08
N GLU A 114 -1.34 -19.84 14.18
CA GLU A 114 -0.26 -18.87 13.98
C GLU A 114 -0.70 -17.59 13.28
N GLU A 115 -1.85 -17.60 12.60
CA GLU A 115 -2.37 -16.42 11.91
C GLU A 115 -2.97 -15.43 12.90
N SER A 116 -2.60 -14.16 12.75
CA SER A 116 -3.21 -13.09 13.54
C SER A 116 -4.70 -12.97 13.22
N HIS A 117 -5.50 -12.50 14.19
CA HIS A 117 -6.93 -12.28 13.98
C HIS A 117 -7.22 -11.37 12.78
N ASN A 118 -6.43 -10.31 12.58
CA ASN A 118 -6.59 -9.40 11.45
C ASN A 118 -6.30 -10.09 10.11
N GLU A 119 -5.31 -10.99 10.07
CA GLU A 119 -5.01 -11.75 8.87
C GLU A 119 -6.12 -12.74 8.53
N ALA A 120 -6.60 -13.48 9.53
CA ALA A 120 -7.71 -14.41 9.39
C ALA A 120 -8.99 -13.68 8.95
N ARG A 121 -9.31 -12.54 9.58
CA ARG A 121 -10.48 -11.72 9.23
C ARG A 121 -10.39 -11.19 7.80
N ARG A 122 -9.23 -10.70 7.37
CA ARG A 122 -9.03 -10.26 5.97
C ARG A 122 -9.24 -11.39 4.97
N LYS A 123 -8.77 -12.61 5.28
CA LYS A 123 -8.99 -13.79 4.44
C LYS A 123 -10.47 -14.18 4.42
N ALA A 124 -11.15 -14.14 5.56
CA ALA A 124 -12.58 -14.39 5.67
C ALA A 124 -13.40 -13.41 4.82
N ILE A 125 -13.12 -12.09 4.92
CA ILE A 125 -13.75 -11.07 4.06
C ILE A 125 -13.53 -11.42 2.58
N ASN A 126 -12.28 -11.66 2.19
CA ASN A 126 -11.95 -12.00 0.81
C ASN A 126 -12.73 -13.22 0.31
N GLN A 127 -12.87 -14.25 1.15
CA GLN A 127 -13.59 -15.47 0.78
C GLN A 127 -15.10 -15.23 0.71
N VAL A 128 -15.71 -14.75 1.79
CA VAL A 128 -17.18 -14.59 1.90
C VAL A 128 -17.71 -13.58 0.89
N VAL A 129 -17.05 -12.43 0.73
CA VAL A 129 -17.48 -11.41 -0.26
C VAL A 129 -17.31 -11.93 -1.68
N SER A 130 -16.23 -12.69 -1.97
CA SER A 130 -16.08 -13.32 -3.29
C SER A 130 -17.17 -14.34 -3.58
N GLU A 131 -17.52 -15.17 -2.60
CA GLU A 131 -18.61 -16.14 -2.70
C GLU A 131 -19.95 -15.42 -2.92
N GLU A 132 -20.19 -14.32 -2.21
CA GLU A 132 -21.44 -13.56 -2.31
C GLU A 132 -21.58 -12.86 -3.66
N ILE A 133 -20.52 -12.23 -4.18
CA ILE A 133 -20.56 -11.61 -5.52
C ILE A 133 -20.89 -12.64 -6.62
N GLN A 134 -20.46 -13.90 -6.42
CA GLN A 134 -20.71 -14.99 -7.36
C GLN A 134 -22.00 -15.76 -7.06
N SER A 135 -22.71 -15.43 -5.98
CA SER A 135 -23.94 -16.13 -5.61
C SER A 135 -25.05 -15.77 -6.59
N GLU A 136 -25.78 -16.78 -7.06
CA GLU A 136 -26.97 -16.58 -7.88
C GLU A 136 -28.20 -16.82 -7.00
N PRO A 137 -29.29 -16.04 -7.16
CA PRO A 137 -29.50 -15.05 -8.21
C PRO A 137 -29.15 -13.60 -7.84
N TRP A 138 -28.59 -13.31 -6.66
CA TRP A 138 -28.51 -11.93 -6.12
C TRP A 138 -27.13 -11.27 -6.14
N GLY A 139 -26.05 -12.03 -6.35
CA GLY A 139 -24.67 -11.52 -6.23
C GLY A 139 -24.34 -10.38 -7.19
N TYR A 140 -25.08 -10.24 -8.29
CA TYR A 140 -24.98 -9.08 -9.17
C TYR A 140 -25.32 -7.75 -8.46
N MET A 141 -26.24 -7.77 -7.48
CA MET A 141 -26.60 -6.57 -6.73
C MET A 141 -25.45 -6.09 -5.86
N LEU A 142 -24.76 -7.00 -5.16
CA LEU A 142 -23.56 -6.66 -4.39
C LEU A 142 -22.44 -6.15 -5.30
N ARG A 143 -22.24 -6.78 -6.46
CA ARG A 143 -21.26 -6.31 -7.45
C ARG A 143 -21.55 -4.90 -7.94
N ASP A 144 -22.80 -4.60 -8.25
CA ASP A 144 -23.21 -3.29 -8.77
C ASP A 144 -23.13 -2.20 -7.68
N GLN A 145 -23.46 -2.55 -6.44
CA GLN A 145 -23.29 -1.68 -5.27
C GLN A 145 -21.81 -1.37 -5.02
N LEU A 146 -20.96 -2.40 -4.96
CA LEU A 146 -19.51 -2.23 -4.78
C LEU A 146 -18.88 -1.44 -5.93
N ASP A 147 -19.25 -1.68 -7.20
CA ASP A 147 -18.70 -0.90 -8.33
C ASP A 147 -19.06 0.59 -8.21
N ARG A 148 -20.28 0.90 -7.78
CA ARG A 148 -20.70 2.29 -7.52
C ARG A 148 -19.88 2.91 -6.40
N ASP A 149 -19.84 2.28 -5.23
CA ASP A 149 -19.23 2.87 -4.03
C ASP A 149 -17.71 2.99 -4.19
N LEU A 150 -17.09 2.00 -4.85
CA LEU A 150 -15.68 2.09 -5.23
C LEU A 150 -15.39 3.32 -6.07
N ARG A 151 -16.21 3.60 -7.10
CA ARG A 151 -15.96 4.74 -8.00
C ARG A 151 -16.18 6.09 -7.34
N PHE A 152 -17.22 6.20 -6.52
CA PHE A 152 -17.71 7.50 -6.08
C PHE A 152 -17.32 7.87 -4.64
N GLN A 153 -16.92 6.91 -3.82
CA GLN A 153 -16.58 7.12 -2.41
C GLN A 153 -15.22 6.49 -2.06
N ILE A 154 -15.12 5.17 -2.15
CA ILE A 154 -13.98 4.44 -1.57
C ILE A 154 -12.67 4.77 -2.29
N ILE A 155 -12.60 4.77 -3.63
CA ILE A 155 -11.34 5.12 -4.33
C ILE A 155 -10.89 6.56 -4.04
N PRO A 156 -11.77 7.58 -4.07
CA PRO A 156 -11.45 8.91 -3.56
C PRO A 156 -10.82 8.89 -2.15
N ASP A 157 -11.43 8.20 -1.19
CA ASP A 157 -10.95 8.15 0.20
C ASP A 157 -9.62 7.39 0.33
N MET A 158 -9.45 6.30 -0.43
CA MET A 158 -8.18 5.59 -0.57
C MET A 158 -7.06 6.49 -1.10
N LYS A 159 -7.36 7.36 -2.08
CA LYS A 159 -6.38 8.32 -2.63
C LYS A 159 -5.96 9.31 -1.56
N ASP A 160 -6.91 9.82 -0.78
CA ASP A 160 -6.61 10.83 0.24
C ASP A 160 -5.80 10.22 1.39
N ALA A 161 -6.13 9.00 1.84
CA ALA A 161 -5.32 8.27 2.81
C ALA A 161 -3.89 8.00 2.30
N ALA A 162 -3.71 7.61 1.03
CA ALA A 162 -2.39 7.45 0.44
C ALA A 162 -1.62 8.78 0.40
N ARG A 163 -2.27 9.88 0.02
CA ARG A 163 -1.65 11.22 -0.05
C ARG A 163 -1.23 11.74 1.31
N GLU A 164 -2.05 11.54 2.33
CA GLU A 164 -1.75 11.90 3.71
C GLU A 164 -0.54 11.11 4.21
N THR A 165 -0.58 9.78 4.06
CA THR A 165 0.53 8.90 4.45
C THR A 165 1.84 9.25 3.75
N ILE A 166 1.81 9.61 2.47
CA ILE A 166 3.01 10.07 1.74
C ILE A 166 3.57 11.35 2.37
N ASN A 167 2.71 12.32 2.72
CA ASN A 167 3.16 13.57 3.33
C ASN A 167 3.76 13.34 4.72
N GLU A 168 3.10 12.54 5.54
CA GLU A 168 3.54 12.25 6.91
C GLU A 168 4.92 11.56 6.95
N ASN A 169 5.22 10.75 5.94
CA ASN A 169 6.52 10.08 5.78
C ASN A 169 7.59 10.95 5.09
N GLY A 170 7.29 12.24 4.84
CA GLY A 170 8.20 13.17 4.17
C GLY A 170 8.44 12.84 2.69
N GLY A 171 7.52 12.10 2.07
CA GLY A 171 7.52 11.82 0.64
C GLY A 171 7.00 13.01 -0.17
N ASN A 172 7.42 13.05 -1.43
CA ASN A 172 6.92 13.96 -2.44
C ASN A 172 5.66 13.39 -3.08
N LYS A 173 4.55 14.13 -2.97
CA LYS A 173 3.32 13.88 -3.74
C LYS A 173 3.49 14.10 -5.24
N SER A 174 4.40 15.02 -5.59
CA SER A 174 4.69 15.35 -6.99
C SER A 174 5.17 14.11 -7.76
N GLU A 175 4.37 13.66 -8.73
CA GLU A 175 4.53 12.44 -9.53
C GLU A 175 4.29 11.15 -8.74
N ALA A 176 3.55 11.22 -7.62
CA ALA A 176 3.07 10.04 -6.92
C ALA A 176 1.84 9.46 -7.63
N GLU A 177 1.78 8.13 -7.71
CA GLU A 177 0.76 7.41 -8.47
C GLU A 177 0.18 6.30 -7.60
N MET A 178 -1.13 6.07 -7.72
CA MET A 178 -1.80 4.90 -7.17
C MET A 178 -2.44 4.08 -8.28
N ARG A 179 -2.14 2.79 -8.35
CA ARG A 179 -2.74 1.84 -9.29
C ARG A 179 -3.69 0.93 -8.52
N ILE A 180 -4.98 1.05 -8.82
CA ILE A 180 -6.06 0.34 -8.16
C ILE A 180 -6.27 -1.02 -8.83
N PHE A 181 -6.27 -2.07 -8.01
CA PHE A 181 -6.54 -3.47 -8.38
C PHE A 181 -5.69 -4.00 -9.54
N HIS A 182 -4.48 -3.45 -9.72
CA HIS A 182 -3.49 -4.06 -10.58
C HIS A 182 -3.03 -5.37 -9.93
N HIS A 183 -3.18 -6.51 -10.61
CA HIS A 183 -2.95 -7.85 -10.00
C HIS A 183 -3.65 -8.02 -8.64
N ASP A 184 -4.88 -7.53 -8.51
CA ASP A 184 -5.72 -7.67 -7.31
C ASP A 184 -5.13 -7.00 -6.06
N ARG A 185 -4.33 -5.94 -6.26
CA ARG A 185 -3.66 -5.17 -5.21
C ARG A 185 -3.69 -3.68 -5.51
N VAL A 186 -3.55 -2.88 -4.46
CA VAL A 186 -3.31 -1.45 -4.56
C VAL A 186 -1.81 -1.20 -4.59
N TYR A 187 -1.30 -0.61 -5.66
CA TYR A 187 0.10 -0.20 -5.76
C TYR A 187 0.19 1.30 -5.54
N VAL A 188 1.16 1.73 -4.73
CA VAL A 188 1.48 3.14 -4.56
C VAL A 188 2.94 3.37 -4.92
N ARG A 189 3.17 4.36 -5.75
CA ARG A 189 4.49 4.86 -6.14
C ARG A 189 4.68 6.23 -5.52
N ALA A 190 5.73 6.39 -4.73
CA ALA A 190 6.09 7.63 -4.05
C ALA A 190 7.58 7.92 -4.24
N SER A 191 8.00 9.16 -3.99
CA SER A 191 9.41 9.54 -4.06
C SER A 191 9.88 10.36 -2.87
N ASN A 192 11.18 10.35 -2.62
CA ASN A 192 11.83 11.26 -1.67
C ASN A 192 13.02 11.95 -2.34
N ASP A 193 13.33 13.18 -1.92
CA ASP A 193 14.45 13.94 -2.48
C ASP A 193 15.78 13.54 -1.84
N VAL A 194 16.75 13.19 -2.68
CA VAL A 194 18.16 13.10 -2.29
C VAL A 194 18.87 14.39 -2.63
N GLU A 195 19.62 14.91 -1.67
CA GLU A 195 20.62 15.96 -1.88
C GLU A 195 22.01 15.44 -1.48
N SER A 196 22.95 15.29 -2.40
CA SER A 196 24.29 14.79 -2.06
C SER A 196 25.22 15.89 -1.53
N THR A 197 26.15 15.50 -0.66
CA THR A 197 27.21 16.37 -0.14
C THR A 197 28.24 16.66 -1.23
N SER A 198 28.62 17.94 -1.37
CA SER A 198 29.66 18.38 -2.31
C SER A 198 31.04 18.46 -1.64
N TYR A 199 32.11 18.28 -2.42
CA TYR A 199 33.49 18.44 -1.93
C TYR A 199 34.30 19.32 -2.91
N GLY A 200 34.50 20.58 -2.52
CA GLY A 200 35.22 21.57 -3.31
C GLY A 200 34.68 21.67 -4.75
N LYS A 201 35.60 21.80 -5.72
CA LYS A 201 35.26 21.77 -7.16
C LYS A 201 35.19 20.35 -7.74
N PHE A 202 35.51 19.32 -6.95
CA PHE A 202 35.74 17.97 -7.44
C PHE A 202 34.47 17.10 -7.45
N LEU A 203 33.51 17.38 -6.55
CA LEU A 203 32.23 16.67 -6.49
C LEU A 203 31.08 17.67 -6.46
N LYS A 204 30.34 17.76 -7.58
CA LYS A 204 29.09 18.53 -7.65
C LYS A 204 28.00 17.80 -6.86
N GLY A 205 27.26 18.54 -6.04
CA GLY A 205 26.07 18.01 -5.37
C GLY A 205 25.01 17.59 -6.41
N ILE A 206 24.36 16.47 -6.17
CA ILE A 206 23.27 15.94 -6.99
C ILE A 206 21.98 16.12 -6.20
N LYS A 207 20.96 16.73 -6.83
CA LYS A 207 19.58 16.71 -6.34
C LYS A 207 18.75 15.82 -7.24
N LYS A 208 18.13 14.76 -6.70
CA LYS A 208 17.35 13.80 -7.47
C LYS A 208 16.22 13.21 -6.65
N LYS A 209 15.04 13.07 -7.24
CA LYS A 209 13.94 12.26 -6.70
C LYS A 209 14.26 10.78 -6.83
N LEU A 210 14.17 10.03 -5.73
CA LEU A 210 14.22 8.57 -5.74
C LEU A 210 12.81 8.03 -5.58
N PHE A 211 12.29 7.42 -6.64
CA PHE A 211 11.00 6.75 -6.63
C PHE A 211 11.14 5.33 -6.10
N GLN A 212 10.16 4.89 -5.33
CA GLN A 212 9.93 3.49 -4.99
C GLN A 212 8.44 3.20 -5.18
N GLU A 213 8.12 1.93 -5.39
CA GLU A 213 6.77 1.44 -5.52
C GLU A 213 6.58 0.26 -4.58
N SER A 214 5.44 0.20 -3.92
CA SER A 214 5.06 -0.91 -3.06
C SER A 214 3.60 -1.28 -3.27
N ALA A 215 3.25 -2.48 -2.86
CA ALA A 215 1.92 -3.04 -3.04
C ALA A 215 1.31 -3.42 -1.70
N GLY A 216 0.03 -3.12 -1.55
CA GLY A 216 -0.77 -3.58 -0.44
C GLY A 216 -1.02 -5.10 -0.46
N PRO A 217 -1.70 -5.62 0.58
CA PRO A 217 -2.22 -6.97 0.61
C PRO A 217 -3.05 -7.30 -0.62
N LYS A 218 -3.14 -8.59 -0.94
CA LYS A 218 -4.01 -9.06 -2.00
C LYS A 218 -5.47 -9.00 -1.56
N ILE A 219 -6.33 -8.52 -2.45
CA ILE A 219 -7.77 -8.39 -2.24
C ILE A 219 -8.43 -9.29 -3.28
N ASP A 220 -8.96 -10.45 -2.88
CA ASP A 220 -9.38 -11.45 -3.87
C ASP A 220 -10.75 -11.14 -4.51
N PHE A 221 -11.66 -10.50 -3.78
CA PHE A 221 -13.01 -10.21 -4.28
C PHE A 221 -13.04 -9.20 -5.43
N VAL A 222 -12.03 -8.34 -5.56
CA VAL A 222 -11.95 -7.32 -6.62
C VAL A 222 -11.78 -7.92 -8.01
N LYS A 223 -11.41 -9.20 -8.12
CA LYS A 223 -11.36 -9.93 -9.40
C LYS A 223 -12.71 -10.00 -10.10
N PHE A 224 -13.78 -9.95 -9.31
CA PHE A 224 -15.15 -10.03 -9.80
C PHE A 224 -15.74 -8.65 -10.10
N LEU A 225 -14.93 -7.59 -9.95
CA LEU A 225 -15.31 -6.21 -10.20
C LEU A 225 -14.60 -5.70 -11.47
N PRO A 226 -15.24 -4.83 -12.27
CA PRO A 226 -14.69 -4.36 -13.54
C PRO A 226 -13.63 -3.24 -13.39
N ILE A 227 -13.39 -2.73 -12.17
CA ILE A 227 -12.54 -1.56 -11.92
C ILE A 227 -11.06 -1.93 -11.96
N LYS A 228 -10.30 -1.28 -12.86
CA LYS A 228 -8.83 -1.30 -12.91
C LYS A 228 -8.35 0.05 -13.41
N GLU A 229 -7.83 0.87 -12.51
CA GLU A 229 -7.57 2.29 -12.80
C GLU A 229 -6.21 2.74 -12.25
N THR A 230 -5.66 3.81 -12.80
CA THR A 230 -4.43 4.45 -12.32
C THR A 230 -4.72 5.93 -12.08
N HIS A 231 -4.38 6.42 -10.90
CA HIS A 231 -4.67 7.77 -10.45
C HIS A 231 -3.38 8.48 -10.06
N SER A 232 -3.25 9.75 -10.47
CA SER A 232 -2.28 10.65 -9.88
C SER A 232 -2.71 11.01 -8.46
N LEU A 233 -1.72 11.14 -7.57
CA LEU A 233 -1.85 11.59 -6.19
C LEU A 233 -1.35 13.04 -5.99
N ASP A 234 -1.07 13.75 -7.09
CA ASP A 234 -0.73 15.18 -7.09
C ASP A 234 -1.87 16.03 -6.50
#